data_AF-A0A3D5FL68-F1
#
_entry.id   AF-A0A3D5FL68-F1
#
_cell.length_a   1.000
_cell.length_b   1.000
_cell.length_c   1.000
_cell.angle_alpha   90.00
_cell.angle_beta   90.00
_cell.angle_gamma   90.00
#
_symmetry.space_group_name_H-M   'P 1'
#
loop_
_entity.id
_entity.type
_entity.pdbx_description
1 polymer ?
#
loop_
_entity_poly.entity_id
_entity_poly.type
_entity_poly.pdbx_seq_one_letter_code
_entity_poly.pdbx_strand_id
1 'polypeptide(L)'
;MVKSVRTAVEVARRSGADNVGVLFDPAHYHCTPSKLEMLDVDSVPYIGHVHVDDMADKPGELSNCNADRALPGEGCLDLGQIFGRLEQFGYDGYFSIEMFDEELWAMPPTVAAKRMYDSLLPLCSH
;
A
#
# COMPACT_ATOMS: atom_id res chain seq x y z
N MET A 1 6.54 3.12 18.97
CA MET A 1 6.11 3.57 17.62
C MET A 1 6.07 2.34 16.72
N VAL A 2 4.97 2.11 16.00
CA VAL A 2 4.86 1.02 15.02
C VAL A 2 5.47 1.52 13.71
N LYS A 3 6.49 0.82 13.18
CA LYS A 3 7.32 1.31 12.05
C LYS A 3 7.61 0.23 11.00
N SER A 4 6.82 -0.84 10.95
CA SER A 4 6.93 -1.87 9.92
C SER A 4 5.71 -2.75 9.91
N VAL A 5 5.47 -3.46 8.80
CA VAL A 5 4.43 -4.49 8.70
C VAL A 5 4.55 -5.48 9.86
N ARG A 6 5.77 -5.97 10.14
CA ARG A 6 6.01 -6.94 11.22
C ARG A 6 5.61 -6.41 12.59
N THR A 7 5.92 -5.15 12.89
CA THR A 7 5.54 -4.57 14.19
C THR A 7 4.04 -4.29 14.28
N ALA A 8 3.39 -3.95 13.17
CA ALA A 8 1.94 -3.78 13.12
C ALA A 8 1.21 -5.12 13.34
N VAL A 9 1.65 -6.17 12.64
CA VAL A 9 1.14 -7.55 12.81
C VAL A 9 1.32 -8.02 14.24
N GLU A 10 2.48 -7.79 14.86
CA GLU A 10 2.72 -8.19 16.24
C GLU A 10 1.77 -7.47 17.22
N VAL A 11 1.43 -6.21 16.97
CA VAL A 11 0.42 -5.48 17.76
C VAL A 11 -0.96 -6.10 17.59
N ALA A 12 -1.39 -6.38 16.35
CA ALA A 12 -2.67 -7.03 16.08
C ALA A 12 -2.75 -8.41 16.75
N ARG A 13 -1.72 -9.25 16.57
CA ARG A 13 -1.59 -10.56 17.20
C ARG A 13 -1.67 -10.51 18.72
N ARG A 14 -0.95 -9.57 19.36
CA ARG A 14 -0.96 -9.43 20.83
C ARG A 14 -2.27 -8.92 21.40
N SER A 15 -3.09 -8.24 20.58
CA SER A 15 -4.41 -7.79 21.02
C SER A 15 -5.31 -8.97 21.36
N GLY A 16 -5.13 -10.12 20.68
CA GLY A 16 -5.98 -11.31 20.83
C GLY A 16 -7.43 -11.10 20.40
N ALA A 17 -7.74 -9.97 19.75
CA ALA A 17 -9.09 -9.62 19.33
C ALA A 17 -9.31 -10.00 17.87
N ASP A 18 -10.38 -10.75 17.60
CA ASP A 18 -10.70 -11.27 16.25
C ASP A 18 -11.02 -10.17 15.22
N ASN A 19 -11.26 -8.94 15.68
CA ASN A 19 -11.64 -7.80 14.84
C ASN A 19 -10.52 -6.75 14.70
N VAL A 20 -9.27 -7.09 15.05
CA VAL A 20 -8.11 -6.20 14.90
C VAL A 20 -7.19 -6.74 13.80
N GLY A 21 -6.95 -5.92 12.80
CA GLY A 21 -6.05 -6.22 11.69
C GLY A 21 -5.10 -5.07 11.38
N VAL A 22 -4.40 -5.21 10.26
CA VAL A 22 -3.43 -4.26 9.72
C VAL A 22 -3.96 -3.73 8.39
N LEU A 23 -3.83 -2.42 8.21
CA LEU A 23 -3.94 -1.79 6.90
C LEU A 23 -2.54 -1.76 6.28
N PHE A 24 -2.39 -2.38 5.11
CA PHE A 24 -1.14 -2.34 4.35
C PHE A 24 -1.20 -1.22 3.30
N ASP A 25 -0.13 -0.46 3.18
CA ASP A 25 -0.03 0.73 2.34
C ASP A 25 1.38 0.78 1.73
N PRO A 26 1.52 0.77 0.38
CA PRO A 26 2.82 0.74 -0.30
C PRO A 26 3.72 1.93 0.05
N ALA A 27 3.19 3.14 0.19
CA ALA A 27 3.94 4.31 0.62
C ALA A 27 4.56 4.13 2.02
N HIS A 28 3.80 3.61 2.98
CA HIS A 28 4.31 3.29 4.31
C HIS A 28 5.29 2.12 4.31
N TYR A 29 5.04 1.11 3.47
CA TYR A 29 5.95 0.00 3.25
C TYR A 29 7.31 0.50 2.73
N HIS A 30 7.32 1.40 1.75
CA HIS A 30 8.53 2.01 1.16
C HIS A 30 9.30 2.88 2.16
N CYS A 31 8.60 3.75 2.90
CA CYS A 31 9.20 4.67 3.87
C CYS A 31 9.63 4.00 5.19
N THR A 32 9.46 2.69 5.33
CA THR A 32 9.83 1.95 6.54
C THR A 32 10.87 0.86 6.25
N PRO A 33 11.49 0.27 7.29
CA PRO A 33 12.35 -0.91 7.11
C PRO A 33 11.61 -2.19 6.65
N SER A 34 10.35 -2.09 6.23
CA SER A 34 9.59 -3.20 5.69
C SER A 34 10.23 -3.70 4.40
N LYS A 35 10.12 -5.01 4.15
CA LYS A 35 10.66 -5.70 2.98
C LYS A 35 9.68 -6.76 2.50
N LEU A 36 9.81 -7.16 1.25
CA LEU A 36 8.86 -8.07 0.60
C LEU A 36 8.78 -9.41 1.32
N GLU A 37 9.91 -9.90 1.84
CA GLU A 37 9.99 -11.13 2.64
C GLU A 37 9.22 -11.06 3.96
N MET A 38 8.84 -9.86 4.43
CA MET A 38 7.96 -9.69 5.58
C MET A 38 6.47 -9.80 5.22
N LEU A 39 6.14 -9.94 3.94
CA LEU A 39 4.82 -10.34 3.45
C LEU A 39 4.86 -11.85 3.25
N ASP A 40 4.52 -12.55 4.32
CA ASP A 40 4.64 -14.00 4.48
C ASP A 40 3.35 -14.62 5.07
N VAL A 41 3.35 -15.94 5.21
CA VAL A 41 2.23 -16.71 5.76
C VAL A 41 1.84 -16.32 7.19
N ASP A 42 2.74 -15.70 7.96
CA ASP A 42 2.49 -15.32 9.35
C ASP A 42 1.94 -13.90 9.49
N SER A 43 2.10 -13.07 8.46
CA SER A 43 1.78 -11.63 8.45
C SER A 43 0.57 -11.30 7.59
N VAL A 44 0.48 -11.85 6.38
CA VAL A 44 -0.62 -11.57 5.45
C VAL A 44 -2.00 -11.90 6.01
N PRO A 45 -2.21 -12.97 6.81
CA PRO A 45 -3.53 -13.22 7.41
C PRO A 45 -4.04 -12.12 8.35
N TYR A 46 -3.18 -11.20 8.79
CA TYR A 46 -3.58 -10.05 9.61
C TYR A 46 -3.93 -8.81 8.77
N ILE A 47 -3.68 -8.81 7.45
CA ILE A 47 -3.96 -7.67 6.58
C ILE A 47 -5.45 -7.69 6.25
N GLY A 48 -6.19 -6.71 6.78
CA GLY A 48 -7.63 -6.58 6.55
C GLY A 48 -7.99 -5.64 5.39
N HIS A 49 -7.08 -4.75 5.01
CA HIS A 49 -7.29 -3.78 3.93
C HIS A 49 -5.96 -3.36 3.29
N VAL A 50 -6.00 -3.01 2.01
CA VAL A 50 -4.83 -2.58 1.25
C VAL A 50 -5.10 -1.25 0.57
N HIS A 51 -4.24 -0.27 0.80
CA HIS A 51 -4.17 0.93 -0.03
C HIS A 51 -3.37 0.68 -1.31
N VAL A 52 -3.66 1.46 -2.35
CA VAL A 52 -2.94 1.44 -3.62
C VAL A 52 -2.41 2.83 -3.92
N ASP A 53 -1.09 2.93 -3.95
CA ASP A 53 -0.31 4.08 -4.35
C ASP A 53 1.06 3.58 -4.84
N ASP A 54 1.81 4.47 -5.46
CA ASP A 54 3.21 4.28 -5.81
C ASP A 54 4.04 5.36 -5.11
N MET A 55 5.36 5.30 -5.25
CA MET A 55 6.26 6.28 -4.65
C MET A 55 7.22 6.85 -5.69
N ALA A 56 7.52 8.14 -5.56
CA ALA A 56 8.60 8.77 -6.32
C ALA A 56 9.91 7.99 -6.16
N ASP A 57 10.75 7.98 -7.19
CA ASP A 57 12.06 7.31 -7.19
C ASP A 57 13.06 8.02 -6.27
N LYS A 58 12.88 7.76 -4.97
CA LYS A 58 13.68 8.26 -3.86
C LYS A 58 13.87 7.14 -2.85
N PRO A 59 15.03 7.05 -2.18
CA PRO A 59 15.20 6.15 -1.05
C PRO A 59 14.10 6.39 -0.01
N GLY A 60 13.52 5.32 0.54
CA GLY A 60 12.43 5.41 1.51
C GLY A 60 12.76 6.27 2.74
N GLU A 61 14.03 6.24 3.17
CA GLU A 61 14.55 7.06 4.28
C GLU A 61 14.52 8.57 4.01
N LEU A 62 14.51 8.97 2.74
CA LEU A 62 14.47 10.35 2.28
C LEU A 62 13.09 10.76 1.76
N SER A 63 12.14 9.83 1.76
CA SER A 63 10.80 10.01 1.20
C SER A 63 9.80 10.43 2.29
N ASN A 64 8.90 11.34 1.95
CA ASN A 64 7.70 11.63 2.72
C ASN A 64 6.57 10.70 2.29
N CYS A 65 6.07 9.85 3.21
CA CYS A 65 5.08 8.83 2.91
C CYS A 65 3.71 9.36 2.42
N ASN A 66 3.47 10.66 2.52
CA ASN A 66 2.27 11.30 1.98
C ASN A 66 2.61 12.09 0.72
N ALA A 67 3.54 13.05 0.84
CA ALA A 67 3.80 14.02 -0.22
C ALA A 67 4.60 13.47 -1.42
N ASP A 68 5.32 12.37 -1.26
CA ASP A 68 6.10 11.74 -2.35
C ASP A 68 5.35 10.57 -3.02
N ARG A 69 4.04 10.43 -2.80
CA ARG A 69 3.21 9.43 -3.49
C ARG A 69 3.11 9.76 -4.98
N ALA A 70 3.12 8.72 -5.80
CA ALA A 70 2.86 8.76 -7.22
C ALA A 70 1.64 7.89 -7.54
N LEU A 71 0.98 8.16 -8.66
CA LEU A 71 -0.05 7.24 -9.13
C LEU A 71 0.58 5.88 -9.49
N PRO A 72 -0.17 4.77 -9.34
CA PRO A 72 0.28 3.44 -9.76
C PRO A 72 0.86 3.43 -11.19
N GLY A 73 2.12 3.00 -11.31
CA GLY A 73 2.83 2.94 -12.59
C GLY A 73 3.55 4.23 -12.98
N GLU A 74 3.40 5.31 -12.21
CA GLU A 74 4.20 6.55 -12.34
C GLU A 74 5.35 6.62 -11.31
N GLY A 75 5.46 5.64 -10.40
CA GLY A 75 6.51 5.58 -9.38
C GLY A 75 7.54 4.47 -9.58
N CYS A 76 8.20 4.08 -8.49
CA CYS A 76 9.33 3.13 -8.50
C CYS A 76 9.02 1.76 -7.88
N LEU A 77 7.82 1.56 -7.31
CA LEU A 77 7.49 0.30 -6.64
C LEU A 77 7.10 -0.79 -7.64
N ASP A 78 7.57 -2.02 -7.39
CA ASP A 78 7.08 -3.21 -8.08
C ASP A 78 5.74 -3.65 -7.46
N LEU A 79 4.68 -2.90 -7.78
CA LEU A 79 3.33 -3.13 -7.25
C LEU A 79 2.80 -4.52 -7.61
N GLY A 80 3.13 -5.03 -8.81
CA GLY A 80 2.75 -6.38 -9.22
C GLY A 80 3.36 -7.45 -8.31
N GLN A 81 4.63 -7.31 -7.95
CA GLN A 81 5.29 -8.21 -7.01
C GLN A 81 4.75 -8.07 -5.58
N ILE A 82 4.48 -6.84 -5.12
CA ILE A 82 3.95 -6.58 -3.78
C ILE A 82 2.55 -7.17 -3.63
N PHE A 83 1.62 -6.83 -4.53
CA PHE A 83 0.24 -7.30 -4.44
C PHE A 83 0.12 -8.78 -4.74
N GLY A 84 0.86 -9.30 -5.74
CA GLY A 84 0.93 -10.73 -6.00
C GLY A 84 1.42 -11.53 -4.78
N ARG A 85 2.30 -10.94 -3.96
CA ARG A 85 2.75 -11.57 -2.71
C ARG A 85 1.67 -11.60 -1.63
N LEU A 86 0.86 -10.55 -1.53
CA LEU A 86 -0.31 -10.52 -0.63
C LEU A 86 -1.33 -11.58 -1.04
N GLU A 87 -1.70 -11.62 -2.32
CA GLU A 87 -2.64 -12.61 -2.86
C GLU A 87 -2.11 -14.04 -2.69
N GLN A 88 -0.83 -14.28 -2.97
CA GLN A 88 -0.17 -15.58 -2.79
C GLN A 88 -0.34 -16.13 -1.37
N PHE A 89 -0.32 -15.27 -0.35
CA PHE A 89 -0.46 -15.66 1.05
C PHE A 89 -1.87 -15.46 1.63
N GLY A 90 -2.86 -15.27 0.75
CA GLY A 90 -4.27 -15.41 1.09
C GLY A 90 -5.01 -14.10 1.36
N TYR A 91 -4.46 -12.94 0.97
CA TYR A 91 -5.25 -11.72 0.94
C TYR A 91 -6.28 -11.78 -0.20
N ASP A 92 -7.56 -11.65 0.13
CA ASP A 92 -8.69 -11.69 -0.82
C ASP A 92 -9.63 -10.47 -0.67
N GLY A 93 -9.16 -9.43 0.01
CA GLY A 93 -9.93 -8.22 0.33
C GLY A 93 -9.90 -7.13 -0.75
N TYR A 94 -10.40 -5.95 -0.39
CA TYR A 94 -10.46 -4.80 -1.29
C TYR A 94 -9.17 -3.98 -1.29
N PHE A 95 -8.77 -3.59 -2.50
CA PHE A 95 -7.75 -2.59 -2.76
C PHE A 95 -8.39 -1.20 -2.93
N SER A 96 -7.87 -0.18 -2.27
CA SER A 96 -8.38 1.20 -2.34
C SER A 96 -7.28 2.20 -2.66
N ILE A 97 -7.44 3.02 -3.70
CA ILE A 97 -6.47 4.08 -4.01
C ILE A 97 -6.47 5.17 -2.93
N GLU A 98 -5.29 5.63 -2.50
CA GLU A 98 -5.10 6.73 -1.55
C GLU A 98 -4.03 7.69 -2.06
N MET A 99 -4.38 8.96 -2.28
CA MET A 99 -3.48 9.96 -2.85
C MET A 99 -3.46 11.27 -2.05
N PHE A 100 -2.26 11.79 -1.84
CA PHE A 100 -2.00 13.11 -1.26
C PHE A 100 -1.23 13.97 -2.28
N ASP A 101 -1.95 14.46 -3.29
CA ASP A 101 -1.36 15.09 -4.47
C ASP A 101 -2.07 16.42 -4.76
N GLU A 102 -1.30 17.52 -4.73
CA GLU A 102 -1.82 18.87 -4.94
C GLU A 102 -2.36 19.08 -6.36
N GLU A 103 -1.80 18.41 -7.37
CA GLU A 103 -2.29 18.48 -8.74
C GLU A 103 -3.65 17.80 -8.85
N LEU A 104 -3.81 16.61 -8.27
CA LEU A 104 -5.09 15.90 -8.23
C LEU A 104 -6.16 16.72 -7.48
N TRP A 105 -5.79 17.39 -6.39
CA TRP A 105 -6.71 18.26 -5.64
C TRP A 105 -7.11 19.53 -6.42
N ALA A 106 -6.25 20.02 -7.29
CA ALA A 106 -6.54 21.18 -8.14
C ALA A 106 -7.45 20.85 -9.34
N MET A 107 -7.63 19.57 -9.68
CA MET A 107 -8.49 19.11 -10.78
C MET A 107 -9.97 19.07 -10.39
N PRO A 108 -10.91 19.12 -11.36
CA PRO A 108 -12.30 18.76 -11.09
C PRO A 108 -12.40 17.32 -10.53
N PRO A 109 -13.23 17.05 -9.50
CA PRO A 109 -13.25 15.75 -8.83
C PRO A 109 -13.48 14.55 -9.76
N THR A 110 -14.32 14.69 -10.79
CA THR A 110 -14.57 13.63 -11.77
C THR A 110 -13.37 13.34 -12.67
N VAL A 111 -12.53 14.35 -12.93
CA VAL A 111 -11.30 14.22 -13.71
C VAL A 111 -10.22 13.54 -12.86
N ALA A 112 -10.04 13.97 -11.60
CA ALA A 112 -9.12 13.33 -10.67
C ALA A 112 -9.50 11.86 -10.42
N ALA A 113 -10.78 11.58 -10.15
CA ALA A 113 -11.28 10.22 -9.95
C ALA A 113 -11.07 9.35 -11.19
N LYS A 114 -11.31 9.88 -12.40
CA LYS A 114 -11.02 9.14 -13.63
C LYS A 114 -9.54 8.84 -13.80
N ARG A 115 -8.66 9.82 -13.54
CA ARG A 115 -7.20 9.62 -13.62
C ARG A 115 -6.72 8.55 -12.64
N MET A 116 -7.20 8.59 -11.40
CA MET A 116 -6.92 7.57 -10.38
C MET A 116 -7.47 6.19 -10.78
N TYR A 117 -8.67 6.12 -11.36
CA TYR A 117 -9.22 4.84 -11.83
C TYR A 117 -8.40 4.27 -12.99
N ASP A 118 -8.03 5.10 -13.96
CA ASP A 118 -7.28 4.67 -15.13
C ASP A 118 -5.88 4.12 -14.75
N SER A 119 -5.23 4.68 -13.71
CA SER A 119 -3.93 4.18 -13.22
C SER A 119 -4.03 2.81 -12.54
N LEU A 120 -5.20 2.41 -12.04
CA LEU A 120 -5.41 1.09 -11.45
C LEU A 120 -5.59 -0.01 -12.50
N LEU A 121 -6.10 0.32 -13.69
CA LEU A 121 -6.45 -0.68 -14.72
C LEU A 121 -5.31 -1.64 -15.10
N PRO A 122 -4.04 -1.21 -15.23
CA PRO A 122 -2.93 -2.11 -15.51
C PRO A 122 -2.69 -3.17 -14.41
N LEU A 123 -3.05 -2.88 -13.16
CA LEU A 123 -2.90 -3.81 -12.03
C LEU A 123 -4.00 -4.88 -11.99
N CYS A 124 -5.12 -4.66 -12.66
CA CYS A 124 -6.26 -5.58 -12.67
C CYS A 124 -6.15 -6.71 -13.70
N SER A 125 -5.05 -6.77 -14.47
CA SER A 125 -4.88 -7.73 -15.54
C SER A 125 -4.05 -8.93 -15.06
N HIS A 126 -4.70 -10.09 -14.90
CA HIS A 126 -4.04 -11.39 -14.68
C HIS A 126 -3.39 -11.93 -15.96
#